data_AF-A0A2D6HHR3-F1
#
_entry.id   AF-A0A2D6HHR3-F1
#
_cell.length_a   1.000
_cell.length_b   1.000
_cell.length_c   1.000
_cell.angle_alpha   90.00
_cell.angle_beta   90.00
_cell.angle_gamma   90.00
#
_symmetry.space_group_name_H-M   'P 1'
#
loop_
_entity.id
_entity.type
_entity.pdbx_description
1 polymer ?
#
loop_
_entity_poly.entity_id
_entity_poly.type
_entity_poly.pdbx_seq_one_letter_code
_entity_poly.pdbx_strand_id
1 'polypeptide(L)'
;EIEAIQADCFRQDFRRLGPSIYRTVEVWLNGYLKWKDSNIPIMRKKAVKFAASVRSAYPAFRPGRMFGPTRETRRELRQLELRCHEVLGKPTAAEQLLGLGAVGAAAFTALRLKLNLFQHPKMNRREYRLPQPLPTPPLRIPAESLSPS
;
A
#
# COMPACT_ATOMS: atom_id res chain seq x y z
N GLU A 1 7.17 5.42 -22.64
CA GLU A 1 7.54 6.61 -21.85
C GLU A 1 6.74 6.73 -20.54
N ILE A 2 5.40 6.67 -20.57
CA ILE A 2 4.56 6.77 -19.36
C ILE A 2 4.93 5.74 -18.27
N GLU A 3 5.16 4.48 -18.64
CA GLU A 3 5.53 3.42 -17.69
C GLU A 3 6.85 3.70 -16.96
N ALA A 4 7.83 4.29 -17.66
CA ALA A 4 9.11 4.65 -17.06
C ALA A 4 8.95 5.77 -16.02
N ILE A 5 8.15 6.80 -16.36
CA ILE A 5 7.83 7.89 -15.45
C ILE A 5 7.08 7.37 -14.21
N GLN A 6 6.11 6.47 -14.40
CA GLN A 6 5.39 5.84 -13.28
C GLN A 6 6.35 5.04 -12.37
N ALA A 7 7.22 4.22 -12.96
CA ALA A 7 8.19 3.43 -12.22
C ALA A 7 9.16 4.32 -11.42
N ASP A 8 9.57 5.46 -11.98
CA ASP A 8 10.44 6.41 -11.30
C ASP A 8 9.72 7.15 -10.17
N CYS A 9 8.47 7.56 -10.35
CA CYS A 9 7.64 8.11 -9.27
C CYS A 9 7.51 7.10 -8.12
N PHE A 10 7.15 5.85 -8.41
CA PHE A 10 7.05 4.80 -7.39
C PHE A 10 8.37 4.57 -6.66
N ARG A 11 9.50 4.58 -7.38
CA ARG A 11 10.82 4.39 -6.79
C ARG A 11 11.18 5.52 -5.84
N GLN A 12 10.87 6.76 -6.22
CA GLN A 12 11.11 7.95 -5.39
C GLN A 12 10.23 7.93 -4.14
N ASP A 13 8.94 7.67 -4.30
CA ASP A 13 8.01 7.54 -3.18
C ASP A 13 8.38 6.41 -2.24
N PHE A 14 8.80 5.26 -2.78
CA PHE A 14 9.25 4.14 -1.96
C PHE A 14 10.51 4.48 -1.18
N ARG A 15 11.47 5.21 -1.78
CA ARG A 15 12.68 5.66 -1.10
C ARG A 15 12.40 6.70 -0.01
N ARG A 16 11.46 7.61 -0.26
CA ARG A 16 11.15 8.73 0.62
C ARG A 16 10.20 8.34 1.75
N LEU A 17 9.13 7.63 1.44
CA LEU A 17 8.04 7.30 2.38
C LEU A 17 8.14 5.87 2.93
N GLY A 18 9.07 5.07 2.39
CA GLY A 18 9.18 3.65 2.71
C GLY A 18 7.99 2.81 2.21
N PRO A 19 8.00 1.50 2.55
CA PRO A 19 6.92 0.59 2.18
C PRO A 19 5.60 1.02 2.83
N SER A 20 4.55 1.18 2.01
CA SER A 20 3.25 1.71 2.44
C SER A 20 2.59 0.92 3.58
N ILE A 21 2.84 -0.39 3.66
CA ILE A 21 2.32 -1.25 4.74
C ILE A 21 2.63 -0.70 6.14
N TYR A 22 3.83 -0.12 6.35
CA TYR A 22 4.20 0.42 7.67
C TYR A 22 3.45 1.70 8.02
N ARG A 23 3.11 2.52 7.02
CA ARG A 23 2.23 3.68 7.22
C ARG A 23 0.83 3.24 7.64
N THR A 24 0.33 2.15 7.05
CA THR A 24 -0.95 1.56 7.48
C THR A 24 -0.89 1.04 8.92
N VAL A 25 0.21 0.38 9.31
CA VAL A 25 0.42 -0.06 10.70
C VAL A 25 0.42 1.10 11.67
N GLU A 26 1.07 2.21 11.33
CA GLU A 26 1.07 3.43 12.16
C GLU A 26 -0.35 4.00 12.35
N VAL A 27 -1.15 4.05 11.28
CA VAL A 27 -2.57 4.46 11.36
C VAL A 27 -3.37 3.55 12.29
N TRP A 28 -3.16 2.24 12.22
CA TRP A 28 -3.82 1.29 13.13
C TRP A 28 -3.37 1.46 14.57
N LEU A 29 -2.07 1.64 14.81
CA LEU A 29 -1.54 1.89 16.15
C LEU A 29 -2.13 3.17 16.76
N ASN A 30 -2.17 4.26 15.99
CA ASN A 30 -2.79 5.51 16.42
C ASN A 30 -4.30 5.34 16.68
N GLY A 31 -4.98 4.56 15.83
CA GLY A 31 -6.39 4.19 16.02
C GLY A 31 -6.62 3.40 17.31
N TYR A 32 -5.74 2.45 17.64
CA TYR A 32 -5.79 1.73 18.90
C TYR A 32 -5.60 2.68 20.10
N LEU A 33 -4.54 3.48 20.09
CA LEU A 33 -4.21 4.41 21.16
C LEU A 33 -5.34 5.42 21.43
N LYS A 34 -6.01 5.88 20.38
CA LYS A 34 -7.15 6.82 20.50
C LYS A 34 -8.35 6.22 21.22
N TRP A 35 -8.64 4.93 21.01
CA TRP A 35 -9.93 4.34 21.41
C TRP A 35 -9.83 3.31 22.54
N LYS A 36 -8.62 2.89 22.93
CA LYS A 36 -8.41 1.83 23.94
C LYS A 36 -9.05 2.13 25.30
N ASP A 37 -9.04 3.40 25.72
CA ASP A 37 -9.58 3.85 27.02
C ASP A 37 -10.94 4.54 26.90
N SER A 38 -11.61 4.41 25.73
CA SER A 38 -12.91 5.06 25.53
C SER A 38 -13.98 4.44 26.42
N ASN A 39 -14.83 5.27 27.01
CA ASN A 39 -15.99 4.79 27.78
C ASN A 39 -17.10 4.19 26.88
N ILE A 40 -16.98 4.34 25.57
CA ILE A 40 -17.96 3.85 24.59
C ILE A 40 -17.60 2.41 24.19
N PRO A 41 -18.47 1.40 24.44
CA PRO A 41 -18.15 -0.01 24.18
C PRO A 41 -17.77 -0.32 22.73
N ILE A 42 -18.44 0.32 21.76
CA ILE A 42 -18.14 0.11 20.33
C ILE A 42 -16.75 0.63 19.94
N MET A 43 -16.28 1.70 20.58
CA MET A 43 -14.93 2.25 20.33
C MET A 43 -13.85 1.34 20.92
N ARG A 44 -14.07 0.76 22.10
CA ARG A 44 -13.17 -0.26 22.65
C ARG A 44 -13.10 -1.50 21.76
N LYS A 45 -14.23 -1.98 21.23
CA LYS A 45 -14.24 -3.09 20.25
C LYS A 45 -13.45 -2.73 18.99
N LYS A 46 -13.56 -1.49 18.51
CA LYS A 46 -12.77 -0.99 17.36
C LYS A 46 -11.27 -0.96 17.68
N ALA A 47 -10.89 -0.54 18.89
CA ALA A 47 -9.49 -0.58 19.34
C ALA A 47 -8.94 -2.01 19.30
N VAL A 48 -9.68 -3.00 19.82
CA VAL A 48 -9.26 -4.41 19.77
C VAL A 48 -9.01 -4.89 18.33
N LYS A 49 -9.86 -4.50 17.37
CA LYS A 49 -9.62 -4.81 15.95
C LYS A 49 -8.33 -4.17 15.43
N PHE A 50 -8.06 -2.91 15.76
CA PHE A 50 -6.80 -2.27 15.38
C PHE A 50 -5.58 -2.97 16.00
N ALA A 51 -5.66 -3.38 17.27
CA ALA A 51 -4.59 -4.14 17.91
C ALA A 51 -4.32 -5.47 17.18
N ALA A 52 -5.36 -6.18 16.76
CA ALA A 52 -5.22 -7.41 15.97
C ALA A 52 -4.56 -7.14 14.60
N SER A 53 -4.95 -6.05 13.91
CA SER A 53 -4.32 -5.65 12.63
C SER A 53 -2.86 -5.25 12.78
N VAL A 54 -2.48 -4.61 13.89
CA VAL A 54 -1.07 -4.30 14.17
C VAL A 54 -0.28 -5.59 14.41
N ARG A 55 -0.81 -6.53 15.20
CA ARG A 55 -0.14 -7.82 15.47
C ARG A 55 0.03 -8.67 14.22
N SER A 56 -0.98 -8.70 13.32
CA SER A 56 -0.85 -9.45 12.07
C SER A 56 0.27 -8.92 11.16
N ALA A 57 0.68 -7.66 11.33
CA ALA A 57 1.80 -7.07 10.60
C ALA A 57 3.18 -7.33 11.25
N TYR A 58 3.26 -7.93 12.44
CA TYR A 58 4.52 -8.20 13.14
C TYR A 58 5.57 -8.96 12.30
N PRO A 59 5.19 -10.02 11.56
CA PRO A 59 6.14 -10.75 10.72
C PRO A 59 6.79 -9.88 9.63
N ALA A 60 6.16 -8.77 9.22
CA ALA A 60 6.68 -7.90 8.17
C ALA A 60 7.86 -7.03 8.64
N PHE A 61 7.94 -6.65 9.93
CA PHE A 61 9.00 -5.75 10.41
C PHE A 61 10.41 -6.30 10.19
N ARG A 62 10.62 -7.61 10.34
CA ARG A 62 11.92 -8.25 10.15
C ARG A 62 12.46 -8.11 8.72
N PRO A 63 11.73 -8.50 7.65
CA PRO A 63 12.17 -8.24 6.28
C PRO A 63 12.21 -6.73 5.97
N GLY A 64 11.30 -5.90 6.50
CA GLY A 64 11.36 -4.44 6.29
C GLY A 64 12.64 -3.80 6.83
N ARG A 65 13.11 -4.25 7.99
CA ARG A 65 14.37 -3.78 8.58
C ARG A 65 15.60 -4.27 7.83
N MET A 66 15.52 -5.41 7.14
CA MET A 66 16.65 -5.93 6.37
C MET A 66 16.70 -5.29 4.96
N PHE A 67 15.55 -5.26 4.28
CA PHE A 67 15.43 -4.88 2.88
C PHE A 67 14.86 -3.47 2.66
N GLY A 68 14.71 -2.67 3.72
CA GLY A 68 14.26 -1.28 3.61
C GLY A 68 15.15 -0.46 2.66
N PRO A 69 14.56 0.47 1.88
CA PRO A 69 15.22 1.16 0.78
C PRO A 69 16.39 2.04 1.23
N THR A 70 16.28 2.69 2.39
CA THR A 70 17.29 3.60 2.93
C THR A 70 17.60 3.27 4.40
N ARG A 71 18.72 3.80 4.91
CA ARG A 71 19.08 3.67 6.33
C ARG A 71 18.06 4.37 7.24
N GLU A 72 17.53 5.50 6.81
CA GLU A 72 16.51 6.27 7.54
C GLU A 72 15.21 5.48 7.66
N THR A 73 14.68 4.97 6.55
CA THR A 73 13.47 4.12 6.56
C THR A 73 13.65 2.92 7.49
N ARG A 74 14.82 2.25 7.47
CA ARG A 74 15.08 1.13 8.39
C ARG A 74 15.09 1.55 9.87
N ARG A 75 15.54 2.77 10.19
CA ARG A 75 15.51 3.32 11.55
C ARG A 75 14.08 3.64 11.98
N GLU A 76 13.30 4.28 11.12
CA GLU A 76 11.88 4.59 11.35
C GLU A 76 11.07 3.31 11.57
N LEU A 77 11.27 2.29 10.74
CA LEU A 77 10.63 0.98 10.90
C LEU A 77 10.99 0.33 12.24
N ARG A 78 12.25 0.43 12.69
CA ARG A 78 12.66 -0.06 14.01
C ARG A 78 11.98 0.71 15.14
N GLN A 79 11.83 2.02 15.01
CA GLN A 79 11.13 2.84 16.01
C GLN A 79 9.64 2.48 16.05
N LEU A 80 9.00 2.31 14.90
CA LEU A 80 7.61 1.87 14.83
C LEU A 80 7.42 0.49 15.46
N GLU A 81 8.32 -0.47 15.17
CA GLU A 81 8.32 -1.80 15.78
C GLU A 81 8.40 -1.73 17.32
N LEU A 82 9.33 -0.92 17.85
CA LEU A 82 9.48 -0.73 19.28
C LEU A 82 8.22 -0.13 19.91
N ARG A 83 7.63 0.91 19.30
CA ARG A 83 6.37 1.49 19.76
C ARG A 83 5.23 0.48 19.75
N CYS A 84 5.13 -0.36 18.73
CA CYS A 84 4.16 -1.45 18.71
C CYS A 84 4.37 -2.42 19.88
N HIS A 85 5.62 -2.79 20.16
CA HIS A 85 5.95 -3.71 21.25
C HIS A 85 5.69 -3.12 22.64
N GLU A 86 5.93 -1.82 22.83
CA GLU A 86 5.64 -1.12 24.08
C GLU A 86 4.12 -1.09 24.35
N VAL A 87 3.32 -0.88 23.30
CA VAL A 87 1.87 -0.70 23.43
C VAL A 87 1.11 -2.03 23.47
N LEU A 88 1.50 -3.01 22.66
CA LEU A 88 0.76 -4.27 22.47
C LEU A 88 1.52 -5.51 22.91
N GLY A 89 2.76 -5.37 23.36
CA GLY A 89 3.65 -6.46 23.75
C GLY A 89 4.51 -7.00 22.59
N LYS A 90 5.55 -7.75 22.96
CA LYS A 90 6.47 -8.42 22.03
C LYS A 90 5.76 -9.53 21.21
N PRO A 91 6.23 -9.82 19.99
CA PRO A 91 5.73 -10.92 19.18
C PRO A 91 5.92 -12.26 19.88
N THR A 92 4.92 -13.12 19.74
CA THR A 92 4.96 -14.52 20.15
C THR A 92 6.02 -15.30 19.37
N ALA A 93 6.45 -16.46 19.89
CA ALA A 93 7.42 -17.32 19.20
C ALA A 93 6.94 -17.73 17.79
N ALA A 94 5.64 -18.00 17.63
CA ALA A 94 5.04 -18.31 16.33
C ALA A 94 5.16 -17.14 15.34
N GLU A 95 4.89 -15.91 15.78
CA GLU A 95 5.03 -14.69 14.96
C GLU A 95 6.50 -14.44 14.58
N GLN A 96 7.45 -14.78 15.45
CA GLN A 96 8.88 -14.68 15.14
C GLN A 96 9.33 -15.70 14.10
N LEU A 97 8.83 -16.94 14.17
CA LEU A 97 9.04 -17.97 13.14
C LEU A 97 8.42 -17.56 11.81
N LEU A 98 7.20 -17.00 11.82
CA LEU A 98 6.59 -16.43 10.62
C LEU A 98 7.44 -15.30 10.05
N GLY A 99 8.01 -14.43 10.89
CA GLY A 99 8.93 -13.38 10.45
C GLY A 99 10.19 -13.92 9.78
N LEU A 100 10.73 -15.06 10.26
CA LEU A 100 11.82 -15.77 9.59
C LEU A 100 11.38 -16.35 8.24
N GLY A 101 10.22 -17.02 8.20
CA GLY A 101 9.64 -17.53 6.97
C GLY A 101 9.40 -16.43 5.93
N ALA A 102 8.94 -15.25 6.36
CA ALA A 102 8.73 -14.09 5.50
C ALA A 102 10.04 -13.58 4.86
N VAL A 103 11.15 -13.58 5.61
CA VAL A 103 12.48 -13.27 5.05
C VAL A 103 12.86 -14.29 3.97
N GLY A 104 12.64 -15.58 4.23
CA GLY A 104 12.86 -16.65 3.25
C GLY A 104 12.01 -16.49 1.99
N ALA A 105 10.72 -16.19 2.14
CA ALA A 105 9.80 -15.95 1.04
C ALA A 105 10.22 -14.71 0.21
N ALA A 106 10.65 -13.63 0.86
CA ALA A 106 11.16 -12.44 0.18
C ALA A 106 12.43 -12.74 -0.63
N ALA A 107 13.39 -13.47 -0.05
CA ALA A 107 14.60 -13.90 -0.74
C ALA A 107 14.29 -14.83 -1.93
N PHE A 108 13.36 -15.78 -1.74
CA PHE A 108 12.91 -16.68 -2.79
C PHE A 108 12.19 -15.94 -3.92
N THR A 109 11.38 -14.93 -3.59
CA THR A 109 10.72 -14.06 -4.58
C THR A 109 11.74 -13.26 -5.37
N ALA A 110 12.75 -12.68 -4.70
CA ALA A 110 13.83 -11.98 -5.36
C ALA A 110 14.63 -12.90 -6.31
N LEU A 111 14.85 -14.15 -5.91
CA LEU A 111 15.50 -15.15 -6.76
C LEU A 111 14.65 -15.49 -8.00
N ARG A 112 13.35 -15.75 -7.83
CA ARG A 112 12.44 -16.02 -8.97
C ARG A 112 12.36 -14.85 -9.94
N LEU A 113 12.29 -13.62 -9.44
CA LEU A 113 12.29 -12.42 -10.27
C LEU A 113 13.59 -12.29 -11.08
N LYS A 114 14.75 -12.53 -10.44
CA LYS A 114 16.07 -12.49 -11.13
C LYS A 114 16.18 -13.54 -12.23
N LEU A 115 15.61 -14.72 -12.01
CA LEU A 115 15.64 -15.83 -12.96
C LEU A 115 14.49 -15.78 -13.99
N ASN A 116 13.65 -14.73 -13.97
CA ASN A 116 12.43 -14.61 -14.78
C ASN A 116 11.49 -15.83 -14.68
N LEU A 117 11.52 -16.53 -13.55
CA LEU A 117 10.70 -17.71 -13.29
C LEU A 117 9.30 -17.27 -12.82
N PHE A 118 8.25 -17.82 -13.44
CA PHE A 118 6.84 -17.58 -13.08
C PHE A 118 6.37 -16.12 -13.14
N GLN A 119 6.98 -15.29 -13.99
CA GLN A 119 6.44 -13.95 -14.24
C GLN A 119 5.15 -14.03 -15.06
N HIS A 120 4.16 -13.21 -14.70
CA HIS A 120 2.92 -13.15 -15.47
C HIS A 120 3.21 -12.71 -16.92
N PRO A 121 2.55 -13.32 -17.93
CA PRO A 121 2.69 -12.89 -19.31
C PRO A 121 2.29 -11.42 -19.46
N LYS A 122 3.03 -10.66 -20.27
CA LYS A 122 2.75 -9.24 -20.50
C LYS A 122 1.33 -9.07 -21.03
N MET A 123 0.62 -8.06 -20.52
CA MET A 123 -0.73 -7.74 -20.95
C MET A 123 -0.70 -7.35 -22.44
N ASN A 124 -1.24 -8.21 -23.30
CA ASN A 124 -1.42 -7.89 -24.71
C ASN A 124 -2.61 -6.92 -24.84
N ARG A 125 -2.33 -5.67 -25.22
CA ARG A 125 -3.36 -4.70 -25.54
C ARG A 125 -3.98 -5.07 -26.89
N ARG A 126 -5.24 -5.54 -26.89
CA ARG A 126 -6.04 -5.63 -28.11
C ARG A 126 -6.70 -4.28 -28.36
N GLU A 127 -6.33 -3.62 -29.45
CA GLU A 127 -7.02 -2.42 -29.92
C GLU A 127 -8.19 -2.84 -30.81
N TYR A 128 -9.39 -2.47 -30.38
CA TYR A 128 -10.59 -2.63 -31.18
C TYR A 128 -10.82 -1.33 -31.96
N ARG A 129 -10.95 -1.41 -33.29
CA ARG A 129 -11.33 -0.25 -34.09
C ARG A 129 -12.77 0.14 -33.75
N LEU A 130 -12.96 1.34 -33.21
CA LEU A 130 -14.30 1.92 -33.05
C LEU A 130 -14.83 2.33 -34.43
N PRO A 131 -16.11 2.08 -34.75
CA PRO A 131 -16.72 2.58 -35.97
C PRO A 131 -16.64 4.11 -36.02
N GLN A 132 -16.39 4.66 -37.21
CA GLN A 132 -16.35 6.10 -37.41
C GLN A 132 -17.70 6.71 -36.96
N PRO A 133 -17.71 7.78 -36.14
CA PRO A 133 -18.95 8.42 -35.75
C PRO A 133 -19.70 8.89 -37.00
N LEU A 134 -21.00 8.60 -37.08
CA LEU A 134 -21.84 9.13 -38.15
C LEU A 134 -21.74 10.67 -38.16
N PRO A 135 -21.77 11.31 -39.35
CA PRO A 135 -21.72 12.76 -39.43
C PRO A 135 -22.86 13.36 -38.61
N THR A 136 -22.52 14.13 -37.58
CA THR A 136 -23.49 14.87 -36.78
C THR A 136 -24.21 15.86 -37.68
N PRO A 137 -25.56 15.79 -37.80
CA PRO A 137 -26.29 16.81 -38.53
C PRO A 137 -26.05 18.18 -37.87
N PRO A 138 -26.01 19.28 -38.65
CA PRO A 138 -25.79 20.60 -38.09
C PRO A 138 -26.86 20.90 -37.04
N LEU A 139 -26.42 21.33 -35.86
CA LEU A 139 -27.29 21.86 -34.81
C LEU A 139 -28.08 23.04 -35.40
N ARG A 140 -29.37 22.83 -35.70
CA ARG A 140 -30.30 23.92 -35.98
C ARG A 140 -30.47 24.70 -34.68
N ILE A 141 -29.74 25.82 -34.55
CA ILE A 141 -30.03 26.80 -33.52
C ILE A 141 -31.36 27.45 -33.89
N PRO A 142 -32.40 27.39 -33.04
CA PRO A 142 -33.65 28.10 -33.28
C PRO A 142 -33.37 29.61 -33.34
N ALA A 143 -33.94 30.28 -34.33
CA ALA A 143 -33.73 31.70 -34.61
C ALA A 143 -34.19 32.65 -33.48
N GLU A 144 -34.85 32.14 -32.44
CA GLU A 144 -35.31 32.92 -31.27
C GLU A 144 -34.19 33.40 -30.34
N SER A 145 -32.93 32.98 -30.54
CA SER A 145 -31.79 33.36 -29.70
C SER A 145 -30.95 34.54 -30.22
N LEU A 146 -31.34 35.16 -31.34
CA LEU A 146 -30.67 36.33 -31.92
C LEU A 146 -31.61 37.55 -31.92
N SER A 147 -31.98 38.03 -30.73
CA SER A 147 -32.49 39.39 -30.56
C SER A 147 -31.43 40.21 -29.79
N PRO A 148 -30.85 41.25 -30.39
CA PRO A 148 -29.86 42.10 -29.73
C PRO A 148 -30.56 43.15 -28.84
N SER A 149 -29.95 43.46 -27.70
CA SER A 149 -30.05 44.79 -27.07
C SER A 149 -28.68 45.44 -27.14
#